data_AF-A0A967H113-F1
#
_entry.id   AF-A0A967H113-F1
#
_cell.length_a   1.000
_cell.length_b   1.000
_cell.length_c   1.000
_cell.angle_alpha   90.00
_cell.angle_beta   90.00
_cell.angle_gamma   90.00
#
_symmetry.space_group_name_H-M   'P 1'
#
loop_
_entity.id
_entity.type
_entity.pdbx_description
1 polymer ?
#
loop_
_entity_poly.entity_id
_entity_poly.type
_entity_poly.pdbx_seq_one_letter_code
_entity_poly.pdbx_strand_id
1 'polypeptide(L)'
;ALHGLCYTFFFETGRVFLNRRVDPGLRAQVQALLTFASFGIGTLVGTLVCGWLYDWMVGAGHGGWTGYWGLLGVMCLVTGVYFQLGFRGQPGGGRP
;
A
#
# COMPACT_ATOMS: atom_id res chain seq x y z
N ALA A 1 -12.10 12.10 5.29
CA ALA A 1 -11.52 11.83 6.63
C ALA A 1 -10.76 10.49 6.67
N LEU A 2 -11.37 9.36 6.31
CA LEU A 2 -10.72 8.02 6.38
C LEU A 2 -9.41 7.92 5.57
N HIS A 3 -9.38 8.49 4.37
CA HIS A 3 -8.18 8.45 3.51
C HIS A 3 -6.92 9.01 4.19
N GLY A 4 -7.05 10.13 4.92
CA GLY A 4 -5.92 10.74 5.64
C GLY A 4 -5.37 9.83 6.74
N LEU A 5 -6.25 9.18 7.49
CA LEU A 5 -5.85 8.23 8.54
C LEU A 5 -5.09 7.03 7.94
N CYS A 6 -5.64 6.41 6.89
CA CYS A 6 -5.00 5.28 6.20
C CYS A 6 -3.65 5.68 5.60
N TYR A 7 -3.57 6.85 4.99
CA TYR A 7 -2.34 7.40 4.42
C TYR A 7 -1.26 7.56 5.50
N THR A 8 -1.57 8.27 6.59
CA THR A 8 -0.61 8.48 7.68
C THR A 8 -0.13 7.15 8.27
N PHE A 9 -1.02 6.20 8.54
CA PHE A 9 -0.60 4.89 9.05
C PHE A 9 0.31 4.16 8.08
N PHE A 10 -0.05 4.03 6.80
CA PHE A 10 0.77 3.31 5.83
C PHE A 10 2.18 3.91 5.71
N PHE A 11 2.26 5.23 5.53
CA PHE A 11 3.54 5.91 5.35
C PHE A 11 4.33 5.97 6.63
N GLU A 12 3.82 6.58 7.70
CA GLU A 12 4.63 6.81 8.91
C GLU A 12 5.03 5.49 9.59
N THR A 13 4.15 4.48 9.63
CA THR A 13 4.55 3.18 10.18
C THR A 13 5.54 2.44 9.28
N GLY A 14 5.37 2.52 7.95
CA GLY A 14 6.30 1.94 6.99
C GLY A 14 7.71 2.55 7.10
N ARG A 15 7.79 3.88 7.27
CA ARG A 15 9.05 4.59 7.48
C ARG A 15 9.76 4.12 8.75
N VAL A 16 9.04 4.03 9.87
CA VAL A 16 9.59 3.56 11.15
C VAL A 16 10.05 2.11 11.06
N PHE A 17 9.25 1.23 10.44
CA PHE A 17 9.59 -0.18 10.25
C PHE A 17 10.88 -0.35 9.43
N LEU A 18 10.99 0.34 8.30
CA LEU A 18 12.18 0.28 7.45
C LEU A 18 13.41 0.84 8.14
N ASN A 19 13.30 2.00 8.82
CA ASN A 19 14.42 2.61 9.53
C ASN A 19 14.99 1.75 10.66
N ARG A 20 14.17 0.88 11.26
CA ARG A 20 14.62 -0.10 12.27
C ARG A 20 15.33 -1.31 11.67
N ARG A 21 15.16 -1.57 10.37
CA ARG A 21 15.61 -2.79 9.69
C ARG A 21 16.80 -2.56 8.76
N VAL A 22 17.17 -1.30 8.53
CA VAL A 22 18.27 -0.90 7.65
C VAL A 22 19.31 -0.09 8.41
N ASP A 23 20.56 -0.18 7.99
CA ASP A 23 21.67 0.53 8.61
C ASP A 23 21.45 2.06 8.55
N PRO A 24 21.95 2.81 9.55
CA PRO A 24 21.77 4.26 9.62
C PRO A 24 22.16 5.01 8.35
N GLY A 25 23.24 4.59 7.67
CA GLY A 25 23.72 5.20 6.42
C GLY A 25 22.80 4.99 5.21
N LEU A 26 21.91 3.99 5.24
CA LEU A 26 21.01 3.66 4.14
C LEU A 26 19.59 4.20 4.33
N ARG A 27 19.26 4.76 5.50
CA ARG A 27 17.91 5.22 5.82
C ARG A 27 17.38 6.22 4.80
N ALA A 28 18.15 7.24 4.43
CA ALA A 28 17.73 8.23 3.43
C ALA A 28 17.37 7.60 2.08
N GLN A 29 18.16 6.61 1.63
CA GLN A 29 17.91 5.90 0.37
C GLN A 29 16.64 5.06 0.42
N VAL A 30 16.39 4.39 1.54
CA VAL A 30 15.20 3.55 1.74
C VAL A 30 13.93 4.39 1.86
N GLN A 31 14.01 5.59 2.44
CA GLN A 31 12.91 6.56 2.46
C GLN A 31 12.59 7.09 1.05
N ALA A 32 13.62 7.38 0.25
CA ALA A 32 13.45 7.78 -1.14
C ALA A 32 12.84 6.65 -1.97
N LEU A 33 13.31 5.41 -1.78
CA LEU A 33 12.77 4.23 -2.45
C LEU A 33 11.31 3.97 -2.06
N LEU A 34 10.95 4.08 -0.78
CA LEU A 34 9.55 3.95 -0.34
C LEU A 34 8.66 4.98 -1.03
N THR A 35 9.13 6.23 -1.12
CA THR A 35 8.41 7.32 -1.77
C THR A 35 8.25 7.06 -3.27
N PHE A 36 9.31 6.66 -3.96
CA PHE A 36 9.30 6.32 -5.37
C PHE A 36 8.43 5.10 -5.68
N ALA A 37 8.50 4.05 -4.87
CA ALA A 37 7.67 2.86 -5.01
C ALA A 37 6.18 3.20 -4.83
N SER A 38 5.85 4.09 -3.88
CA SER A 38 4.46 4.44 -3.57
C SER A 38 3.86 5.40 -4.58
N PHE A 39 4.54 6.50 -4.89
CA PHE A 39 4.02 7.58 -5.75
C PHE A 39 4.47 7.49 -7.20
N GLY A 40 5.49 6.68 -7.51
CA GLY A 40 5.92 6.40 -8.87
C GLY A 40 5.26 5.14 -9.37
N ILE A 41 5.90 4.00 -9.11
CA ILE A 41 5.48 2.70 -9.67
C ILE A 41 4.07 2.32 -9.19
N GLY A 42 3.81 2.45 -7.89
CA GLY A 42 2.53 2.07 -7.29
C GLY A 42 1.36 2.85 -7.89
N THR A 43 1.50 4.17 -8.02
CA THR A 43 0.49 5.00 -8.68
C THR A 43 0.35 4.65 -10.16
N LEU A 44 1.44 4.51 -10.91
CA LEU A 44 1.38 4.16 -12.34
C LEU A 44 0.62 2.85 -12.57
N VAL A 45 1.02 1.77 -11.90
CA VAL A 45 0.39 0.45 -12.02
C VAL A 45 -1.06 0.52 -11.55
N GLY A 46 -1.32 1.19 -10.42
CA GLY A 46 -2.67 1.35 -9.89
C GLY A 46 -3.62 2.03 -10.87
N THR A 47 -3.19 3.13 -11.50
CA THR A 47 -4.04 3.86 -12.47
C THR A 47 -4.32 3.02 -13.71
N LEU A 48 -3.33 2.29 -14.22
CA LEU A 48 -3.52 1.42 -15.39
C LEU A 48 -4.48 0.28 -15.09
N VAL A 49 -4.31 -0.41 -13.96
CA VAL A 49 -5.18 -1.52 -13.54
C VAL A 49 -6.60 -1.05 -13.28
N CYS A 50 -6.78 0.06 -12.55
CA CYS A 50 -8.09 0.64 -12.29
C CYS A 50 -8.79 1.08 -13.57
N GLY A 51 -8.06 1.70 -14.52
CA GLY A 51 -8.61 2.09 -15.82
C GLY A 51 -9.10 0.89 -16.63
N TRP A 52 -8.28 -0.16 -16.72
CA TRP A 52 -8.67 -1.40 -17.39
C TRP A 52 -9.88 -2.08 -16.75
N LEU A 53 -9.92 -2.16 -15.41
CA LEU A 53 -11.07 -2.71 -14.67
C LEU A 53 -12.34 -1.88 -14.87
N TYR A 54 -12.20 -0.56 -14.92
CA TYR A 54 -13.31 0.35 -15.17
C TYR A 54 -13.91 0.11 -16.56
N ASP A 55 -13.08 0.07 -17.61
CA ASP A 55 -13.54 -0.16 -18.98
C ASP A 55 -14.25 -1.52 -19.11
N TRP A 56 -13.76 -2.54 -18.40
CA TRP A 56 -14.32 -3.89 -18.43
C TRP A 56 -15.64 -4.04 -17.66
N MET A 57 -15.76 -3.42 -16.49
CA MET A 57 -16.91 -3.62 -15.60
C MET A 57 -17.98 -2.52 -15.66
N VAL A 58 -17.57 -1.29 -15.97
CA VAL A 58 -18.41 -0.09 -15.87
C VAL A 58 -18.57 0.62 -17.21
N GLY A 59 -17.53 0.61 -18.04
CA GLY A 59 -17.51 1.20 -19.38
C GLY A 59 -18.72 0.76 -20.21
N ALA A 60 -19.18 1.60 -21.15
CA ALA A 60 -20.34 1.32 -22.02
C ALA A 60 -21.70 1.05 -21.33
N GLY A 61 -21.87 1.41 -20.06
CA GLY A 61 -23.19 1.41 -19.39
C GLY A 61 -23.58 0.09 -18.72
N HIS A 62 -22.63 -0.81 -18.47
CA HIS A 62 -22.87 -2.12 -17.84
C HIS A 62 -23.36 -2.05 -16.37
N GLY A 63 -23.33 -0.87 -15.72
CA GLY A 63 -23.85 -0.70 -14.35
C GLY A 63 -23.06 -1.46 -13.27
N GLY A 64 -21.89 -2.02 -13.59
CA GLY A 64 -21.09 -2.88 -12.70
C GLY A 64 -20.35 -2.19 -11.56
N TRP A 65 -20.83 -1.04 -11.08
CA TRP A 65 -20.20 -0.27 -10.00
C TRP A 65 -20.02 -1.09 -8.72
N THR A 66 -21.02 -1.90 -8.33
CA THR A 66 -20.92 -2.76 -7.15
C THR A 66 -19.82 -3.80 -7.30
N GLY A 67 -19.66 -4.39 -8.50
CA GLY A 67 -18.59 -5.34 -8.79
C GLY A 67 -17.21 -4.68 -8.79
N TYR A 68 -17.11 -3.50 -9.40
CA TYR A 68 -15.87 -2.71 -9.45
C TYR A 68 -15.38 -2.34 -8.04
N TRP A 69 -16.23 -1.74 -7.20
CA TRP A 69 -15.87 -1.41 -5.82
C TRP A 69 -15.64 -2.65 -4.96
N GLY A 70 -16.41 -3.72 -5.17
CA GLY A 70 -16.20 -5.00 -4.49
C GLY A 70 -14.84 -5.60 -4.79
N LEU A 71 -14.42 -5.63 -6.06
CA LEU A 71 -13.12 -6.13 -6.47
C LEU A 71 -11.97 -5.30 -5.90
N LEU A 72 -12.07 -3.96 -5.95
CA LEU A 72 -11.09 -3.07 -5.31
C LEU A 72 -11.02 -3.32 -3.80
N GLY A 73 -12.16 -3.55 -3.15
CA GLY A 73 -12.24 -3.93 -1.74
C GLY A 73 -11.51 -5.24 -1.45
N VAL A 74 -11.69 -6.26 -2.28
CA VAL A 74 -10.99 -7.55 -2.16
C VAL A 74 -9.49 -7.38 -2.33
N MET A 75 -9.02 -6.58 -3.31
CA MET A 75 -7.59 -6.29 -3.50
C MET A 75 -6.97 -5.64 -2.25
N CYS A 76 -7.67 -4.69 -1.63
CA CYS A 76 -7.26 -4.08 -0.36
C CYS A 76 -7.21 -5.10 0.78
N LEU A 77 -8.22 -5.96 0.90
CA LEU A 77 -8.27 -7.01 1.93
C LEU A 77 -7.13 -8.03 1.75
N VAL A 78 -6.87 -8.48 0.53
CA VAL A 78 -5.77 -9.41 0.21
C VAL A 78 -4.43 -8.80 0.61
N THR A 79 -4.20 -7.53 0.30
CA THR A 79 -2.97 -6.84 0.69
C THR A 79 -2.86 -6.71 2.21
N GLY A 80 -3.97 -6.43 2.90
CA GLY A 80 -4.03 -6.41 4.36
C GLY A 80 -3.71 -7.77 4.99
N VAL A 81 -4.28 -8.86 4.46
CA VAL A 81 -4.01 -10.23 4.91
C VAL A 81 -2.56 -10.63 4.64
N TYR A 82 -2.04 -10.32 3.46
CA TYR A 82 -0.63 -10.55 3.13
C TYR A 82 0.29 -9.84 4.12
N PHE A 83 0.01 -8.58 4.44
CA PHE A 83 0.77 -7.84 5.44
C PHE A 83 0.66 -8.49 6.83
N GLN A 84 -0.54 -8.88 7.27
CA GLN A 84 -0.75 -9.56 8.55
C GLN A 84 0.07 -10.85 8.67
N LEU A 85 0.08 -11.68 7.62
CA LEU A 85 0.83 -12.94 7.60
C LEU A 85 2.34 -12.73 7.48
N GLY A 86 2.77 -11.72 6.71
CA GLY A 86 4.17 -11.38 6.50
C GLY A 86 4.80 -10.57 7.64
N PHE A 87 3.98 -9.93 8.48
CA PHE A 87 4.46 -9.10 9.58
C PHE A 87 5.07 -9.95 10.70
N ARG A 88 6.38 -10.18 10.59
CA ARG A 88 7.19 -10.71 11.69
C ARG A 88 7.60 -9.53 12.56
N GLY A 89 6.89 -9.33 13.66
CA GLY A 89 7.29 -8.41 14.71
C GLY A 89 8.65 -8.82 15.25
N GLN A 90 9.66 -7.96 15.10
CA GLN A 90 10.88 -8.12 15.88
C GLN A 90 10.46 -7.89 17.34
N PRO A 91 10.65 -8.84 18.26
CA PRO A 91 10.53 -8.55 19.69
C PRO A 91 11.43 -7.36 19.93
N GLY A 92 10.89 -6.30 20.54
CA GLY A 92 11.69 -5.16 20.95
C GLY A 92 12.87 -5.71 21.73
N GLY A 93 14.06 -5.65 21.13
CA GLY A 93 15.30 -5.92 21.82
C GLY A 93 15.42 -4.85 22.87
N GLY A 94 14.84 -5.11 24.04
CA GLY A 94 15.13 -4.38 25.25
C GLY A 94 16.64 -4.48 25.44
N ARG A 95 17.31 -3.36 25.23
CA ARG A 95 18.58 -3.09 25.88
C ARG A 95 18.49 -1.66 26.44
N PRO A 96 18.98 -1.49 27.69
CA PRO A 96 18.72 -0.33 28.54
C PRO A 96 19.23 0.99 27.97
#